data_AF-A0A517RP77-F1
#
_entry.id   AF-A0A517RP77-F1
#
_cell.length_a   1.000
_cell.length_b   1.000
_cell.length_c   1.000
_cell.angle_alpha   90.00
_cell.angle_beta   90.00
_cell.angle_gamma   90.00
#
_symmetry.space_group_name_H-M   'P 1'
#
loop_
_entity.id
_entity.type
_entity.pdbx_description
1 polymer ?
#
loop_
_entity_poly.entity_id
_entity_poly.type
_entity_poly.pdbx_seq_one_letter_code
_entity_poly.pdbx_strand_id
1 'polypeptide(L)'
;MDEASFREHHFTPQRGALRGLHFFRKSLMFCQVQFALCYLFKWKEPSFRCHLHLLRIICLVIAVVASTPRITDSSERITQAQAKKEQYACGARAAFVLTRMLGRDASYETALKYAPPSEQGASLEDVRNALLAHGVQCAVLRLQLTDLSSVPYPFILHVNHRGGLDVGHFYLLTGVDKVGLHTYDPVTSLKRHWPWRSVVDVWSGYAIVPTRTTTGNDQTILSYLLGIHLLVVAFVVVALRWNIKSGLIYLTGRRSFVTSSIILIVGLLPPVDTAAEEPLRSNLNDGANAAALLAGIYGVEIPPGEAAETAPVDSLKGIQLRLEDKGVSTSIRLLSYPELVSCARPCVVPLRFDNTEKTSFCVFVQSSDADVHLVEAGPLLVRTMSIDDFRRYWTGYAVFGKVPESHYGDLCGWALFGFGLPLSGYLIIIYGRQLLDRRLLPVRDL
;
A
#
# COMPACT_ATOMS: atom_id res chain seq x y z
N MET A 1 10.38 -6.99 60.25
CA MET A 1 11.62 -6.47 60.83
C MET A 1 12.74 -7.35 60.34
N ASP A 2 13.40 -6.90 59.28
CA ASP A 2 14.87 -6.87 59.14
C ASP A 2 15.17 -6.25 57.78
N GLU A 3 15.47 -4.95 57.83
CA GLU A 3 15.89 -4.10 56.72
C GLU A 3 17.35 -4.42 56.37
N ALA A 4 17.57 -5.03 55.20
CA ALA A 4 18.89 -5.07 54.58
C ALA A 4 18.97 -3.94 53.54
N SER A 5 19.74 -2.90 53.88
CA SER A 5 19.98 -1.72 53.07
C SER A 5 20.70 -2.06 51.76
N PHE A 6 20.02 -1.82 50.64
CA PHE A 6 20.62 -1.92 49.31
C PHE A 6 21.24 -0.57 48.95
N ARG A 7 22.57 -0.51 48.90
CA ARG A 7 23.33 0.70 48.50
C ARG A 7 23.11 0.98 47.00
N GLU A 8 22.59 2.16 46.70
CA GLU A 8 22.54 2.73 45.36
C GLU A 8 23.95 3.05 44.87
N HIS A 9 24.40 2.36 43.81
CA HIS A 9 25.50 2.83 42.99
C HIS A 9 24.97 3.76 41.90
N HIS A 10 25.16 5.06 42.10
CA HIS A 10 24.98 6.07 41.07
C HIS A 10 25.91 5.79 39.88
N PHE A 11 25.33 5.26 38.79
CA PHE A 11 25.96 5.22 37.48
C PHE A 11 25.75 6.59 36.81
N THR A 12 26.84 7.30 36.53
CA THR A 12 26.81 8.51 35.71
C THR A 12 26.78 8.13 34.23
N PRO A 13 25.78 8.56 33.43
CA PRO A 13 25.76 8.24 32.01
C PRO A 13 26.84 9.03 31.26
N GLN A 14 27.67 8.29 30.52
CA GLN A 14 28.73 8.80 29.68
C GLN A 14 28.20 9.75 28.58
N ARG A 15 28.93 10.85 28.39
CA ARG A 15 28.76 11.88 27.34
C ARG A 15 29.08 11.34 25.93
N GLY A 16 28.23 10.47 25.37
CA GLY A 16 28.36 9.94 24.01
C GLY A 16 27.72 10.83 22.92
N ALA A 17 26.58 11.46 23.22
CA ALA A 17 25.77 12.15 22.20
C ALA A 17 26.32 13.50 21.74
N LEU A 18 27.24 14.13 22.49
CA LEU A 18 27.82 15.43 22.14
C LEU A 18 28.99 15.35 21.14
N ARG A 19 29.50 14.15 20.81
CA ARG A 19 30.60 14.01 19.82
C ARG A 19 30.11 13.98 18.37
N GLY A 20 28.89 13.49 18.10
CA GLY A 20 28.33 13.41 16.74
C GLY A 20 28.03 14.78 16.12
N LEU A 21 27.40 15.69 16.88
CA LEU A 21 27.13 17.06 16.44
C LEU A 21 28.41 17.89 16.25
N HIS A 22 29.45 17.62 17.05
CA HIS A 22 30.73 18.31 16.93
C HIS A 22 31.53 17.87 15.68
N PHE A 23 31.29 16.65 15.19
CA PHE A 23 31.87 16.14 13.96
C PHE A 23 31.16 16.71 12.72
N PHE A 24 29.83 16.75 12.72
CA PHE A 24 29.04 17.32 11.61
C PHE A 24 29.32 18.80 11.37
N ARG A 25 29.52 19.59 12.45
CA ARG A 25 29.87 21.01 12.37
C ARG A 25 31.28 21.25 11.82
N LYS A 26 32.23 20.34 12.06
CA LYS A 26 33.59 20.38 11.49
C LYS A 26 33.61 20.02 10.01
N SER A 27 32.81 19.03 9.58
CA SER A 27 32.68 18.67 8.16
C SER A 27 32.05 19.79 7.32
N LEU A 28 31.07 20.52 7.87
CA LEU A 28 30.47 21.68 7.19
C LEU A 28 31.45 22.86 7.07
N MET A 29 32.23 23.15 8.12
CA MET A 29 33.30 24.17 8.05
C MET A 29 34.39 23.79 7.04
N PHE A 30 34.74 22.51 6.91
CA PHE A 30 35.76 22.06 5.95
C PHE A 30 35.31 22.26 4.50
N CYS A 31 34.03 22.06 4.21
CA CYS A 31 33.45 22.30 2.89
C CYS A 31 33.41 23.80 2.51
N GLN A 32 33.14 24.68 3.49
CA GLN A 32 33.15 26.12 3.28
C GLN A 32 34.56 26.70 3.09
N VAL A 33 35.57 26.16 3.79
CA VAL A 33 36.98 26.55 3.60
C VAL A 33 37.50 26.12 2.23
N GLN A 34 37.09 24.96 1.71
CA GLN A 34 37.44 24.54 0.34
C GLN A 34 36.82 25.43 -0.73
N PHE A 35 35.54 25.83 -0.57
CA PHE A 35 34.90 26.76 -1.50
C PHE A 35 35.56 28.15 -1.48
N ALA A 36 35.93 28.65 -0.29
CA ALA A 36 36.62 29.92 -0.14
C ALA A 36 38.03 29.90 -0.77
N LEU A 37 38.78 28.81 -0.62
CA LEU A 37 40.10 28.65 -1.24
C LEU A 37 40.02 28.51 -2.77
N CYS A 38 39.01 27.81 -3.29
CA CYS A 38 38.76 27.76 -4.74
C CYS A 38 38.34 29.12 -5.33
N TYR A 39 37.68 29.97 -4.55
CA TYR A 39 37.26 31.30 -5.00
C TYR A 39 38.39 32.34 -4.93
N LEU A 40 39.28 32.22 -3.95
CA LEU A 40 40.41 33.15 -3.76
C LEU A 40 41.55 32.94 -4.76
N PHE A 41 41.80 31.71 -5.19
CA PHE A 41 42.86 31.41 -6.16
C PHE A 41 42.27 31.26 -7.57
N LYS A 42 42.08 32.40 -8.25
CA LYS A 42 41.61 32.53 -9.64
C LYS A 42 42.65 31.94 -10.64
N TRP A 43 42.84 30.63 -10.64
CA TRP A 43 43.97 29.98 -11.31
C TRP A 43 43.53 29.18 -12.53
N LYS A 44 44.30 29.35 -13.63
CA LYS A 44 43.81 29.20 -15.01
C LYS A 44 44.32 27.95 -15.74
N GLU A 45 44.86 26.95 -15.04
CA GLU A 45 45.45 25.77 -15.69
C GLU A 45 44.73 24.44 -15.42
N PRO A 46 44.59 23.56 -16.44
CA PRO A 46 43.79 22.34 -16.38
C PRO A 46 44.42 21.16 -15.60
N SER A 47 45.70 21.22 -15.24
CA SER A 47 46.43 20.14 -14.52
C SER A 47 45.96 19.95 -13.07
N PHE A 48 45.32 20.95 -12.47
CA PHE A 48 44.89 20.91 -11.06
C PHE A 48 43.58 20.13 -10.86
N ARG A 49 42.73 20.00 -11.88
CA ARG A 49 41.46 19.27 -11.77
C ARG A 49 41.68 17.79 -11.41
N CYS A 50 42.70 17.15 -11.99
CA CYS A 50 43.03 15.77 -11.66
C CYS A 50 43.48 15.59 -10.21
N HIS A 51 44.26 16.55 -9.67
CA HIS A 51 44.75 16.51 -8.29
C HIS A 51 43.61 16.75 -7.29
N LEU A 52 42.65 17.62 -7.61
CA LEU A 52 41.48 17.87 -6.76
C LEU A 52 40.53 16.66 -6.71
N HIS A 53 40.35 15.95 -7.83
CA HIS A 53 39.58 14.71 -7.86
C HIS A 53 40.25 13.60 -7.06
N LEU A 54 41.58 13.45 -7.17
CA LEU A 54 42.35 12.49 -6.37
C LEU A 54 42.24 12.79 -4.88
N LEU A 55 42.35 14.06 -4.48
CA LEU A 55 42.22 14.47 -3.08
C LEU A 55 40.80 14.18 -2.54
N ARG A 56 39.76 14.44 -3.34
CA ARG A 56 38.37 14.11 -2.98
C ARG A 56 38.17 12.61 -2.78
N ILE A 57 38.75 11.78 -3.64
CA ILE A 57 38.69 10.31 -3.52
C ILE A 57 39.41 9.86 -2.24
N ILE A 58 40.60 10.37 -1.96
CA ILE A 58 41.37 10.02 -0.74
C ILE A 58 40.58 10.43 0.51
N CYS A 59 40.02 11.65 0.55
CA CYS A 59 39.20 12.09 1.67
C CYS A 59 37.94 11.24 1.85
N LEU A 60 37.30 10.81 0.76
CA LEU A 60 36.13 9.93 0.80
C LEU A 60 36.50 8.55 1.35
N VAL A 61 37.62 7.96 0.90
CA VAL A 61 38.10 6.66 1.40
C VAL A 61 38.44 6.74 2.88
N ILE A 62 39.15 7.78 3.32
CA ILE A 62 39.45 7.98 4.75
C ILE A 62 38.17 8.17 5.55
N ALA A 63 37.20 8.93 5.04
CA ALA A 63 35.91 9.11 5.72
C ALA A 63 35.17 7.77 5.86
N VAL A 64 35.14 6.95 4.81
CA VAL A 64 34.51 5.62 4.82
C VAL A 64 35.23 4.67 5.80
N VAL A 65 36.55 4.60 5.76
CA VAL A 65 37.34 3.73 6.66
C VAL A 65 37.27 4.21 8.11
N ALA A 66 37.22 5.52 8.36
CA ALA A 66 37.06 6.07 9.71
C ALA A 66 35.62 5.92 10.25
N SER A 67 34.63 5.72 9.37
CA SER A 67 33.23 5.52 9.75
C SER A 67 32.80 4.06 9.74
N THR A 68 33.64 3.12 9.31
CA THR A 68 33.41 1.70 9.61
C THR A 68 33.55 1.49 11.12
N PRO A 69 32.46 1.16 11.83
CA PRO A 69 32.52 0.92 13.26
C PRO A 69 33.48 -0.24 13.51
N ARG A 70 34.47 -0.03 14.39
CA ARG A 70 35.27 -1.14 14.91
C ARG A 70 34.31 -2.07 15.64
N ILE A 71 34.01 -3.22 15.03
CA ILE A 71 33.38 -4.34 15.71
C ILE A 71 34.42 -4.84 16.70
N THR A 72 34.42 -4.27 17.90
CA THR A 72 35.11 -4.88 19.03
C THR A 72 34.33 -6.14 19.34
N ASP A 73 34.94 -7.28 19.04
CA ASP A 73 34.44 -8.61 19.36
C ASP A 73 34.49 -8.84 20.87
N SER A 74 33.64 -8.11 21.59
CA SER A 74 33.33 -8.38 22.99
C SER A 74 32.27 -9.47 23.01
N SER A 75 32.70 -10.71 22.75
CA SER A 75 31.97 -11.91 23.16
C SER A 75 31.98 -11.99 24.69
N GLU A 76 31.33 -11.00 25.33
CA GLU A 76 31.05 -10.98 26.75
C GLU A 76 30.12 -12.17 27.01
N ARG A 77 30.55 -13.08 27.89
CA ARG A 77 29.77 -14.26 28.24
C ARG A 77 28.45 -13.80 28.84
N ILE A 78 27.40 -13.78 28.03
CA ILE A 78 26.03 -13.54 28.49
C ILE A 78 25.76 -14.57 29.57
N THR A 79 25.58 -14.10 30.80
CA THR A 79 25.26 -14.99 31.92
C THR A 79 23.90 -15.64 31.64
N GLN A 80 23.68 -16.86 32.15
CA GLN A 80 22.38 -17.54 31.99
C GLN A 80 21.21 -16.69 32.50
N ALA A 81 21.42 -15.87 33.53
CA ALA A 81 20.43 -14.92 34.04
C ALA A 81 20.07 -13.84 33.01
N GLN A 82 21.07 -13.33 32.28
CA GLN A 82 20.86 -12.33 31.23
C GLN A 82 20.17 -12.96 30.01
N ALA A 83 20.57 -14.17 29.60
CA ALA A 83 19.87 -14.92 28.54
C ALA A 83 18.39 -15.19 28.90
N LYS A 84 18.11 -15.55 30.16
CA LYS A 84 16.74 -15.75 30.66
C LYS A 84 15.94 -14.45 30.66
N LYS A 85 16.53 -13.34 31.12
CA LYS A 85 15.90 -12.00 31.09
C LYS A 85 15.60 -11.54 29.66
N GLU A 86 16.49 -11.84 28.72
CA GLU A 86 16.30 -11.55 27.30
C GLU A 86 15.19 -12.39 26.67
N GLN A 87 15.02 -13.65 27.09
CA GLN A 87 13.93 -14.50 26.63
C GLN A 87 12.56 -13.95 27.05
N TYR A 88 12.45 -13.39 28.26
CA TYR A 88 11.22 -12.76 28.75
C TYR A 88 10.90 -11.39 28.13
N ALA A 89 11.84 -10.79 27.39
CA ALA A 89 11.64 -9.49 26.74
C ALA A 89 10.95 -9.59 25.36
N CYS A 90 10.25 -10.70 25.07
CA CYS A 90 9.63 -10.94 23.77
C CYS A 90 8.61 -9.85 23.38
N GLY A 91 7.81 -9.35 24.34
CA GLY A 91 6.85 -8.27 24.10
C GLY A 91 7.50 -6.94 23.71
N ALA A 92 8.55 -6.51 24.45
CA ALA A 92 9.31 -5.31 24.11
C ALA A 92 9.98 -5.42 22.74
N ARG A 93 10.58 -6.58 22.44
CA ARG A 93 11.19 -6.84 21.12
C ARG A 93 10.14 -6.80 20.01
N ALA A 94 8.96 -7.38 20.23
CA ALA A 94 7.87 -7.35 19.26
C ALA A 94 7.43 -5.91 18.94
N ALA A 95 7.19 -5.09 19.97
CA ALA A 95 6.82 -3.69 19.82
C ALA A 95 7.90 -2.88 19.07
N PHE A 96 9.17 -3.06 19.45
CA PHE A 96 10.30 -2.41 18.81
C PHE A 96 10.40 -2.78 17.32
N VAL A 97 10.39 -4.07 16.98
CA VAL A 97 10.50 -4.54 15.59
C VAL A 97 9.33 -4.05 14.76
N LEU A 98 8.09 -4.16 15.28
CA LEU A 98 6.90 -3.70 14.55
C LEU A 98 7.01 -2.20 14.24
N THR A 99 7.40 -1.40 15.24
CA THR A 99 7.59 0.05 15.07
C THR A 99 8.60 0.38 13.97
N ARG A 100 9.73 -0.36 13.92
CA ARG A 100 10.74 -0.20 12.87
C ARG A 100 10.23 -0.65 11.50
N MET A 101 9.45 -1.72 11.42
CA MET A 101 8.83 -2.18 10.17
C MET A 101 7.82 -1.16 9.62
N LEU A 102 7.16 -0.40 10.50
CA LEU A 102 6.28 0.71 10.13
C LEU A 102 7.05 1.99 9.74
N GLY A 103 8.39 1.93 9.64
CA GLY A 103 9.23 3.06 9.22
C GLY A 103 9.41 4.15 10.27
N ARG A 104 9.04 3.88 11.54
CA ARG A 104 9.21 4.84 12.63
C ARG A 104 10.60 4.72 13.26
N ASP A 105 11.11 5.82 13.80
CA ASP A 105 12.31 5.79 14.61
C ASP A 105 11.98 5.23 16.00
N ALA A 106 12.68 4.19 16.43
CA ALA A 106 12.38 3.47 17.65
C ALA A 106 13.67 3.14 18.40
N SER A 107 13.63 3.30 19.71
CA SER A 107 14.69 2.87 20.64
C SER A 107 14.19 1.64 21.39
N TYR A 108 15.02 0.60 21.44
CA TYR A 108 14.68 -0.63 22.17
C TYR A 108 14.57 -0.38 23.67
N GLU A 109 15.37 0.53 24.22
CA GLU A 109 15.31 0.96 25.63
C GLU A 109 13.95 1.56 25.97
N THR A 110 13.36 2.31 25.04
CA THR A 110 12.01 2.86 25.20
C THR A 110 10.98 1.73 25.24
N ALA A 111 11.02 0.80 24.28
CA ALA A 111 10.13 -0.36 24.29
C ALA A 111 10.26 -1.19 25.58
N LEU A 112 11.50 -1.40 26.06
CA LEU A 112 11.79 -2.13 27.30
C LEU A 112 11.26 -1.41 28.55
N LYS A 113 11.27 -0.08 28.56
CA LYS A 113 10.73 0.73 29.65
C LYS A 113 9.21 0.54 29.80
N TYR A 114 8.49 0.43 28.69
CA TYR A 114 7.03 0.33 28.67
C TYR A 114 6.51 -1.11 28.62
N ALA A 115 7.33 -2.06 28.20
CA ALA A 115 7.07 -3.50 28.26
C ALA A 115 8.21 -4.24 28.99
N PRO A 116 8.41 -3.97 30.29
CA PRO A 116 9.51 -4.57 31.04
C PRO A 116 9.36 -6.10 31.12
N PRO A 117 10.45 -6.86 30.97
CA PRO A 117 10.40 -8.31 31.13
C PRO A 117 10.09 -8.67 32.58
N SER A 118 9.07 -9.50 32.80
CA SER A 118 8.79 -10.16 34.08
C SER A 118 8.98 -11.67 33.97
N GLU A 119 8.90 -12.41 35.07
CA GLU A 119 8.92 -13.88 35.02
C GLU A 119 7.73 -14.45 34.23
N GLN A 120 6.63 -13.71 34.18
CA GLN A 120 5.42 -13.99 33.41
C GLN A 120 5.46 -13.38 31.99
N GLY A 121 6.57 -12.79 31.58
CA GLY A 121 6.68 -12.06 30.30
C GLY A 121 6.04 -10.67 30.35
N ALA A 122 5.59 -10.18 29.20
CA ALA A 122 4.89 -8.89 29.09
C ALA A 122 3.41 -9.14 28.72
N SER A 123 2.50 -8.34 29.28
CA SER A 123 1.08 -8.41 28.94
C SER A 123 0.78 -7.77 27.57
N LEU A 124 -0.39 -8.05 27.00
CA LEU A 124 -0.87 -7.37 25.78
C LEU A 124 -0.93 -5.85 25.96
N GLU A 125 -1.30 -5.38 27.15
CA GLU A 125 -1.39 -3.96 27.47
C GLU A 125 0.00 -3.31 27.53
N ASP A 126 1.00 -3.99 28.10
CA ASP A 126 2.39 -3.53 28.12
C ASP A 126 2.94 -3.34 26.70
N VAL A 127 2.71 -4.32 25.81
CA VAL A 127 3.15 -4.26 24.41
C VAL A 127 2.44 -3.13 23.67
N ARG A 128 1.15 -2.92 23.91
CA ARG A 128 0.39 -1.77 23.37
C ARG A 128 0.97 -0.45 23.87
N ASN A 129 1.27 -0.33 25.16
CA ASN A 129 1.84 0.88 25.75
C ASN A 129 3.24 1.18 25.17
N ALA A 130 4.05 0.16 24.91
CA ALA A 130 5.32 0.31 24.21
C ALA A 130 5.16 0.83 22.78
N LEU A 131 4.17 0.35 22.02
CA LEU A 131 3.84 0.88 20.68
C LEU A 131 3.37 2.34 20.73
N LEU A 132 2.48 2.66 21.68
CA LEU A 132 1.99 4.03 21.88
C LEU A 132 3.10 5.00 22.25
N ALA A 133 4.09 4.58 23.04
CA ALA A 133 5.26 5.38 23.37
C ALA A 133 6.12 5.74 22.15
N HIS A 134 6.00 4.98 21.05
CA HIS A 134 6.60 5.27 19.75
C HIS A 134 5.65 5.95 18.76
N GLY A 135 4.48 6.40 19.22
CA GLY A 135 3.49 7.08 18.37
C GLY A 135 2.74 6.13 17.42
N VAL A 136 2.79 4.82 17.65
CA VAL A 136 2.02 3.83 16.88
C VAL A 136 0.66 3.64 17.54
N GLN A 137 -0.39 4.24 16.98
CA GLN A 137 -1.75 3.93 17.42
C GLN A 137 -2.09 2.49 17.07
N CYS A 138 -2.69 1.78 18.02
CA CYS A 138 -3.01 0.38 17.87
C CYS A 138 -4.19 -0.03 18.76
N ALA A 139 -4.85 -1.10 18.34
CA ALA A 139 -5.93 -1.74 19.08
C ALA A 139 -5.54 -3.18 19.41
N VAL A 140 -5.93 -3.65 20.60
CA VAL A 140 -5.88 -5.06 20.95
C VAL A 140 -7.22 -5.66 20.53
N LEU A 141 -7.19 -6.56 19.55
CA LEU A 141 -8.38 -7.18 18.98
C LEU A 141 -8.40 -8.67 19.28
N ARG A 142 -9.60 -9.19 19.49
CA ARG A 142 -9.85 -10.63 19.44
C ARG A 142 -10.39 -10.96 18.05
N LEU A 143 -9.66 -11.78 17.31
CA LEU A 143 -9.97 -12.10 15.91
C LEU A 143 -10.32 -13.58 15.79
N GLN A 144 -10.96 -13.96 14.68
CA GLN A 144 -11.04 -15.34 14.19
C GLN A 144 -9.98 -15.61 13.12
N LEU A 145 -9.65 -16.88 12.85
CA LEU A 145 -8.60 -17.22 11.87
C LEU A 145 -8.94 -16.67 10.48
N THR A 146 -10.23 -16.66 10.14
CA THR A 146 -10.78 -16.10 8.90
C THR A 146 -10.58 -14.60 8.76
N ASP A 147 -10.43 -13.88 9.87
CA ASP A 147 -10.26 -12.42 9.87
C ASP A 147 -8.80 -12.03 9.63
N LEU A 148 -7.84 -12.95 9.84
CA LEU A 148 -6.42 -12.62 9.73
C LEU A 148 -6.07 -12.08 8.33
N SER A 149 -6.73 -12.55 7.27
CA SER A 149 -6.50 -12.11 5.89
C SER A 149 -6.99 -10.68 5.60
N SER A 150 -7.95 -10.15 6.36
CA SER A 150 -8.52 -8.81 6.13
C SER A 150 -7.83 -7.71 6.93
N VAL A 151 -7.02 -8.08 7.92
CA VAL A 151 -6.29 -7.13 8.77
C VAL A 151 -5.03 -6.61 8.06
N PRO A 152 -4.76 -5.29 8.07
CA PRO A 152 -3.53 -4.74 7.51
C PRO A 152 -2.27 -5.27 8.20
N TYR A 153 -1.30 -5.75 7.41
CA TYR A 153 0.01 -6.19 7.88
C TYR A 153 1.04 -5.05 7.90
N PRO A 154 2.11 -5.15 8.71
CA PRO A 154 2.34 -6.16 9.75
C PRO A 154 1.60 -5.84 11.06
N PHE A 155 1.34 -6.87 11.87
CA PHE A 155 0.77 -6.72 13.22
C PHE A 155 1.29 -7.79 14.18
N ILE A 156 1.06 -7.65 15.49
CA ILE A 156 1.53 -8.62 16.49
C ILE A 156 0.43 -9.64 16.78
N LEU A 157 0.77 -10.93 16.75
CA LEU A 157 -0.02 -12.05 17.22
C LEU A 157 0.45 -12.49 18.60
N HIS A 158 -0.49 -12.84 19.47
CA HIS A 158 -0.21 -13.56 20.71
C HIS A 158 -0.53 -15.05 20.54
N VAL A 159 0.39 -15.90 20.95
CA VAL A 159 0.22 -17.37 20.92
C VAL A 159 0.49 -17.95 22.30
N ASN A 160 -0.28 -18.97 22.65
CA ASN A 160 -0.06 -19.79 23.82
C ASN A 160 0.98 -20.87 23.50
N HIS A 161 1.90 -21.13 24.42
CA HIS A 161 2.82 -22.26 24.26
C HIS A 161 2.07 -23.59 24.44
N ARG A 162 2.25 -24.53 23.51
CA ARG A 162 1.87 -25.93 23.73
C ARG A 162 2.77 -26.52 24.81
N GLY A 163 2.17 -27.06 25.88
CA GLY A 163 2.90 -27.84 26.88
C GLY A 163 2.95 -27.25 28.30
N GLY A 164 2.08 -26.31 28.65
CA GLY A 164 1.90 -25.90 30.05
C GLY A 164 3.01 -25.00 30.63
N LEU A 165 3.87 -24.45 29.78
CA LEU A 165 4.61 -23.23 30.17
C LEU A 165 3.61 -22.08 30.09
N ASP A 166 3.19 -21.57 31.25
CA ASP A 166 2.13 -20.56 31.44
C ASP A 166 2.38 -19.19 30.77
N VAL A 167 3.45 -19.05 29.99
CA VAL A 167 3.84 -17.78 29.39
C VAL A 167 3.67 -17.86 27.87
N GLY A 168 2.80 -17.00 27.33
CA GLY A 168 2.60 -16.85 25.90
C GLY A 168 3.81 -16.23 25.17
N HIS A 169 3.78 -16.24 23.84
CA HIS A 169 4.80 -15.65 22.98
C HIS A 169 4.20 -14.69 21.97
N PHE A 170 4.97 -13.68 21.58
CA PHE A 170 4.56 -12.70 20.58
C PHE A 170 5.29 -12.94 19.25
N TYR A 171 4.51 -13.08 18.17
CA TYR A 171 5.02 -13.14 16.81
C TYR A 171 4.54 -11.92 16.02
N LEU A 172 5.33 -11.45 15.05
CA LEU A 172 4.83 -10.48 14.07
C LEU A 172 4.25 -11.25 12.89
N LEU A 173 2.97 -11.04 12.57
CA LEU A 173 2.36 -11.55 11.35
C LEU A 173 2.67 -10.60 10.20
N THR A 174 3.36 -11.12 9.19
CA THR A 174 3.82 -10.36 8.01
C THR A 174 3.02 -10.67 6.75
N GLY A 175 2.19 -11.70 6.79
CA GLY A 175 1.30 -12.07 5.69
C GLY A 175 0.60 -13.39 5.93
N VAL A 176 -0.38 -13.68 5.10
CA VAL A 176 -1.17 -14.91 5.11
C VAL A 176 -1.32 -15.41 3.69
N ASP A 177 -1.26 -16.73 3.51
CA ASP A 177 -1.50 -17.37 2.22
C ASP A 177 -2.42 -18.59 2.34
N LYS A 178 -2.59 -19.31 1.24
CA LYS A 178 -3.44 -20.50 1.18
C LYS A 178 -2.95 -21.64 2.10
N VAL A 179 -1.66 -21.66 2.45
CA VAL A 179 -1.03 -22.74 3.21
C VAL A 179 -0.97 -22.40 4.71
N GLY A 180 -0.81 -21.12 5.06
CA GLY A 180 -0.71 -20.70 6.45
C GLY A 180 -0.30 -19.25 6.69
N LEU A 181 0.33 -19.04 7.86
CA LEU A 181 0.76 -17.74 8.35
C LEU A 181 2.26 -17.52 8.11
N HIS A 182 2.63 -16.35 7.60
CA HIS A 182 4.00 -15.87 7.54
C HIS A 182 4.29 -15.01 8.76
N THR A 183 5.15 -15.49 9.65
CA THR A 183 5.48 -14.83 10.91
C THR A 183 6.97 -14.50 10.99
N TYR A 184 7.29 -13.50 11.80
CA TYR A 184 8.64 -13.17 12.22
C TYR A 184 8.73 -13.24 13.75
N ASP A 185 9.71 -14.00 14.24
CA ASP A 185 9.98 -14.15 15.66
C ASP A 185 10.92 -13.03 16.14
N PRO A 186 10.47 -12.09 16.97
CA PRO A 186 11.30 -10.98 17.43
C PRO A 186 12.43 -11.43 18.37
N VAL A 187 12.37 -12.63 18.94
CA VAL A 187 13.44 -13.14 19.82
C VAL A 187 14.55 -13.80 19.01
N THR A 188 14.19 -14.67 18.07
CA THR A 188 15.16 -15.43 17.26
C THR A 188 15.53 -14.75 15.95
N SER A 189 14.83 -13.68 15.57
CA SER A 189 14.96 -12.99 14.28
C SER A 189 14.70 -13.90 13.06
N LEU A 190 14.02 -15.03 13.27
CA LEU A 190 13.71 -16.00 12.23
C LEU A 190 12.34 -15.73 11.63
N LYS A 191 12.27 -15.79 10.30
CA LYS A 191 11.00 -15.91 9.58
C LYS A 191 10.53 -17.35 9.65
N ARG A 192 9.24 -17.55 9.91
CA ARG A 192 8.62 -18.87 9.99
C ARG A 192 7.31 -18.86 9.22
N HIS A 193 7.08 -19.94 8.49
CA HIS A 193 5.78 -20.23 7.88
C HIS A 193 5.08 -21.30 8.71
N TRP A 194 3.87 -21.00 9.18
CA TRP A 194 3.08 -21.88 10.04
C TRP A 194 1.91 -22.42 9.25
N PRO A 195 1.85 -23.73 8.96
CA PRO A 195 0.67 -24.34 8.36
C PRO A 195 -0.57 -24.06 9.22
N TRP A 196 -1.73 -23.85 8.58
CA TRP A 196 -2.99 -23.55 9.27
C TRP A 196 -3.29 -24.49 10.45
N ARG A 197 -3.06 -25.80 10.25
CA ARG A 197 -3.27 -26.82 11.29
C ARG A 197 -2.44 -26.57 12.55
N SER A 198 -1.22 -26.06 12.42
CA SER A 198 -0.34 -25.79 13.55
C SER A 198 -0.78 -24.55 14.34
N VAL A 199 -1.37 -23.57 13.65
CA VAL A 199 -1.79 -22.29 14.21
C VAL A 199 -3.00 -22.45 15.12
N VAL A 200 -3.98 -23.27 14.73
CA VAL A 200 -5.25 -23.46 15.44
C VAL A 200 -5.02 -23.75 16.93
N ASP A 201 -4.08 -24.64 17.26
CA ASP A 201 -3.91 -25.04 18.66
C ASP A 201 -2.94 -24.15 19.46
N VAL A 202 -2.22 -23.23 18.82
CA VAL A 202 -1.30 -22.30 19.51
C VAL A 202 -1.86 -20.89 19.62
N TRP A 203 -2.74 -20.48 18.71
CA TRP A 203 -3.16 -19.10 18.65
C TRP A 203 -4.11 -18.76 19.79
N SER A 204 -3.86 -17.66 20.50
CA SER A 204 -4.71 -17.27 21.62
C SER A 204 -5.99 -16.56 21.20
N GLY A 205 -6.15 -16.24 19.91
CA GLY A 205 -7.24 -15.40 19.39
C GLY A 205 -6.97 -13.90 19.50
N TYR A 206 -5.86 -13.47 20.10
CA TYR A 206 -5.57 -12.05 20.33
C TYR A 206 -4.47 -11.52 19.39
N ALA A 207 -4.65 -10.29 18.95
CA ALA A 207 -3.72 -9.56 18.10
C ALA A 207 -3.62 -8.08 18.52
N ILE A 208 -2.47 -7.46 18.29
CA ILE A 208 -2.28 -6.01 18.41
C ILE A 208 -2.09 -5.46 17.00
N VAL A 209 -3.12 -4.76 16.53
CA VAL A 209 -3.21 -4.26 15.15
C VAL A 209 -2.95 -2.76 15.15
N PRO A 210 -1.94 -2.28 14.39
CA PRO A 210 -1.77 -0.85 14.16
C PRO A 210 -3.03 -0.27 13.53
N THR A 211 -3.64 0.70 14.19
CA THR A 211 -4.72 1.48 13.58
C THR A 211 -4.05 2.52 12.71
N ARG A 212 -4.55 2.74 11.49
CA ARG A 212 -4.00 3.78 10.61
C ARG A 212 -4.10 5.11 11.35
N THR A 213 -2.94 5.64 11.76
CA THR A 213 -2.82 7.03 12.13
C THR A 213 -2.97 7.84 10.86
N THR A 214 -4.17 8.31 10.56
CA THR A 214 -4.45 9.38 9.57
C THR A 214 -3.66 10.67 9.86
N THR A 215 -2.86 10.72 10.92
CA THR A 215 -2.28 11.97 11.42
C THR A 215 -0.88 12.28 10.90
N GLY A 216 -0.17 11.33 10.28
CA GLY A 216 1.22 11.53 9.86
C GLY A 216 1.39 12.06 8.42
N ASN A 217 0.98 11.24 7.45
CA ASN A 217 1.14 11.58 6.04
C ASN A 217 0.02 12.45 5.50
N ASP A 218 -1.18 12.43 6.09
CA ASP A 218 -2.31 13.17 5.52
C ASP A 218 -2.09 14.67 5.60
N GLN A 219 -1.37 15.17 6.61
CA GLN A 219 -0.96 16.58 6.65
C GLN A 219 0.10 16.92 5.59
N THR A 220 0.97 15.98 5.26
CA THR A 220 1.99 16.21 4.21
C THR A 220 1.35 16.10 2.82
N ILE A 221 0.45 15.14 2.62
CA ILE A 221 -0.34 15.01 1.39
C ILE A 221 -1.24 16.24 1.21
N LEU A 222 -1.93 16.68 2.27
CA LEU A 222 -2.75 17.89 2.24
C LEU A 222 -1.91 19.14 1.97
N SER A 223 -0.70 19.25 2.54
CA SER A 223 0.19 20.37 2.25
C SER A 223 0.76 20.33 0.83
N TYR A 224 1.05 19.14 0.27
CA TYR A 224 1.40 18.99 -1.13
C TYR A 224 0.24 19.34 -2.06
N LEU A 225 -0.97 18.86 -1.77
CA LEU A 225 -2.18 19.18 -2.54
C LEU A 225 -2.50 20.68 -2.50
N LEU A 226 -2.37 21.31 -1.33
CA LEU A 226 -2.51 22.75 -1.16
C LEU A 226 -1.42 23.50 -1.94
N GLY A 227 -0.17 23.03 -1.88
CA GLY A 227 0.95 23.60 -2.64
C GLY A 227 0.73 23.53 -4.15
N ILE A 228 0.22 22.40 -4.67
CA ILE A 228 -0.14 22.21 -6.07
C ILE A 228 -1.29 23.15 -6.45
N HIS A 229 -2.34 23.26 -5.62
CA HIS A 229 -3.46 24.16 -5.85
C HIS A 229 -3.00 25.62 -5.92
N LEU A 230 -2.15 26.07 -5.00
CA LEU A 230 -1.61 27.43 -5.00
C LEU A 230 -0.75 27.70 -6.25
N LEU A 231 0.02 26.70 -6.72
CA LEU A 231 0.79 26.79 -7.96
C LEU A 231 -0.12 26.93 -9.20
N VAL A 232 -1.19 26.13 -9.28
CA VAL A 232 -2.18 26.21 -10.37
C VAL A 232 -2.87 27.57 -10.37
N VAL A 233 -3.31 28.06 -9.21
CA VAL A 233 -3.93 29.38 -9.08
C VAL A 233 -2.95 30.49 -9.50
N ALA A 234 -1.70 30.43 -9.04
CA ALA A 234 -0.67 31.41 -9.42
C ALA A 234 -0.42 31.40 -10.93
N PHE A 235 -0.34 30.20 -11.54
CA PHE A 235 -0.18 30.05 -12.99
C PHE A 235 -1.35 30.65 -13.76
N VAL A 236 -2.60 30.38 -13.34
CA VAL A 236 -3.81 30.96 -13.95
C VAL A 236 -3.81 32.48 -13.83
N VAL A 237 -3.44 33.05 -12.66
CA VAL A 237 -3.36 34.50 -12.46
C VAL A 237 -2.30 35.14 -13.36
N VAL A 238 -1.12 34.53 -13.49
CA VAL A 238 -0.05 35.01 -14.38
C VAL A 238 -0.49 34.92 -15.84
N ALA A 239 -1.09 33.82 -16.26
CA ALA A 239 -1.61 33.65 -17.62
C ALA A 239 -2.70 34.68 -17.95
N LEU A 240 -3.63 34.94 -17.02
CA LEU A 240 -4.65 35.98 -17.17
C LEU A 240 -4.04 37.38 -17.26
N ARG A 241 -3.07 37.72 -16.38
CA ARG A 241 -2.36 39.01 -16.43
C ARG A 241 -1.58 39.22 -17.72
N TRP A 242 -0.92 38.18 -18.21
CA TRP A 242 -0.19 38.22 -19.48
C TRP A 242 -1.17 38.48 -20.64
N ASN A 243 -2.31 37.78 -20.65
CA ASN A 243 -3.35 37.96 -21.68
C ASN A 243 -3.96 39.36 -21.69
N ILE A 244 -4.19 39.96 -20.52
CA ILE A 244 -4.74 41.33 -20.41
C ILE A 244 -3.74 42.36 -20.97
N LYS A 245 -2.44 42.22 -20.69
CA LYS A 245 -1.41 43.14 -21.20
C LYS A 245 -1.14 42.99 -22.70
N SER A 246 -1.40 41.81 -23.27
CA SER A 246 -1.01 41.50 -24.65
C SER A 246 -1.92 42.13 -25.69
N GLY A 247 -3.12 42.62 -25.33
CA GLY A 247 -4.03 43.40 -26.19
C GLY A 247 -4.48 42.76 -27.52
N LEU A 248 -3.96 41.59 -27.89
CA LEU A 248 -3.93 41.15 -29.29
C LEU A 248 -3.89 39.63 -29.45
N ILE A 249 -4.68 38.87 -28.67
CA ILE A 249 -4.85 37.43 -28.91
C ILE A 249 -6.33 37.14 -29.17
N TYR A 250 -6.59 36.64 -30.38
CA TYR A 250 -7.87 36.25 -30.96
C TYR A 250 -8.81 35.53 -29.97
N LEU A 251 -10.08 35.92 -29.98
CA LEU A 251 -11.18 35.40 -29.14
C LEU A 251 -11.28 33.86 -29.12
N THR A 252 -10.85 33.18 -30.19
CA THR A 252 -10.90 31.72 -30.36
C THR A 252 -9.92 30.96 -29.47
N GLY A 253 -8.73 31.51 -29.19
CA GLY A 253 -7.75 30.87 -28.28
C GLY A 253 -8.19 30.91 -26.81
N ARG A 254 -9.04 31.89 -26.46
CA ARG A 254 -9.46 32.15 -25.08
C ARG A 254 -10.45 31.10 -24.55
N ARG A 255 -11.28 30.51 -25.42
CA ARG A 255 -12.20 29.42 -25.04
C ARG A 255 -11.44 28.14 -24.73
N SER A 256 -10.56 27.70 -25.63
CA SER A 256 -9.78 26.46 -25.44
C SER A 256 -8.94 26.47 -24.16
N PHE A 257 -8.31 27.60 -23.83
CA PHE A 257 -7.51 27.72 -22.61
C PHE A 257 -8.35 27.62 -21.31
N VAL A 258 -9.55 28.23 -21.30
CA VAL A 258 -10.45 28.16 -20.14
C VAL A 258 -11.01 26.75 -19.97
N THR A 259 -11.38 26.08 -21.08
CA THR A 259 -11.89 24.69 -21.01
C THR A 259 -10.81 23.74 -20.50
N SER A 260 -9.57 23.83 -21.00
CA SER A 260 -8.45 23.01 -20.52
C SER A 260 -8.10 23.27 -19.06
N SER A 261 -8.22 24.51 -18.59
CA SER A 261 -7.97 24.86 -17.19
C SER A 261 -9.07 24.31 -16.26
N ILE A 262 -10.33 24.35 -16.68
CA ILE A 262 -11.46 23.77 -15.92
C ILE A 262 -11.30 22.25 -15.85
N ILE A 263 -10.94 21.58 -16.96
CA ILE A 263 -10.68 20.14 -16.99
C ILE A 263 -9.52 19.77 -16.05
N LEU A 264 -8.45 20.56 -16.01
CA LEU A 264 -7.32 20.33 -15.10
C LEU A 264 -7.73 20.53 -13.63
N ILE A 265 -8.55 21.54 -13.33
CA ILE A 265 -9.00 21.84 -11.96
C ILE A 265 -9.98 20.79 -11.46
N VAL A 266 -10.95 20.38 -12.29
CA VAL A 266 -11.92 19.32 -11.95
C VAL A 266 -11.21 17.96 -11.87
N GLY A 267 -10.18 17.75 -12.70
CA GLY A 267 -9.25 16.63 -12.68
C GLY A 267 -8.48 16.44 -11.36
N LEU A 268 -8.30 17.51 -10.60
CA LEU A 268 -7.50 17.57 -9.36
C LEU A 268 -8.36 17.61 -8.09
N LEU A 269 -9.69 17.70 -8.22
CA LEU A 269 -10.57 17.54 -7.07
C LEU A 269 -10.50 16.08 -6.60
N PRO A 270 -10.40 15.82 -5.28
CA PRO A 270 -10.44 14.46 -4.76
C PRO A 270 -11.76 13.81 -5.20
N PRO A 271 -11.76 12.48 -5.48
CA PRO A 271 -12.96 11.79 -5.91
C PRO A 271 -14.10 12.06 -4.92
N VAL A 272 -15.26 12.39 -5.50
CA VAL A 272 -16.53 12.56 -4.79
C VAL A 272 -16.88 11.23 -4.12
N ASP A 273 -17.24 11.33 -2.84
CA ASP A 273 -17.74 10.28 -1.95
C ASP A 273 -16.88 9.04 -1.71
N THR A 274 -16.00 9.15 -0.71
CA THR A 274 -15.49 7.99 0.06
C THR A 274 -16.61 7.10 0.62
N ALA A 275 -17.85 7.62 0.72
CA ALA A 275 -19.03 6.86 1.14
C ALA A 275 -19.49 5.81 0.10
N ALA A 276 -19.10 5.94 -1.17
CA ALA A 276 -19.37 4.93 -2.20
C ALA A 276 -18.27 3.86 -2.30
N GLU A 277 -17.06 4.14 -1.79
CA GLU A 277 -15.95 3.18 -1.75
C GLU A 277 -16.13 2.09 -0.68
N GLU A 278 -16.69 2.44 0.48
CA GLU A 278 -16.86 1.52 1.60
C GLU A 278 -17.85 0.37 1.29
N PRO A 279 -19.01 0.62 0.63
CA PRO A 279 -20.00 -0.41 0.26
C PRO A 279 -19.60 -1.31 -0.92
N LEU A 280 -18.60 -0.93 -1.71
CA LEU A 280 -18.09 -1.80 -2.77
C LEU A 280 -17.17 -2.88 -2.18
N ARG A 281 -16.48 -2.60 -1.06
CA ARG A 281 -15.43 -3.45 -0.49
C ARG A 281 -15.89 -4.74 0.17
N SER A 282 -17.18 -4.99 0.44
CA SER A 282 -17.55 -6.32 0.93
C SER A 282 -17.49 -7.37 -0.18
N ASN A 283 -16.77 -8.45 0.11
CA ASN A 283 -16.74 -9.67 -0.71
C ASN A 283 -18.07 -10.46 -0.66
N LEU A 284 -19.13 -9.88 -0.07
CA LEU A 284 -20.39 -10.59 0.19
C LEU A 284 -21.30 -10.62 -1.03
N ASN A 285 -21.01 -9.87 -2.11
CA ASN A 285 -21.89 -9.78 -3.27
C ASN A 285 -21.16 -9.47 -4.60
N ASP A 286 -20.11 -10.24 -4.90
CA ASP A 286 -19.26 -10.06 -6.10
C ASP A 286 -20.07 -9.86 -7.41
N GLY A 287 -21.16 -10.62 -7.61
CA GLY A 287 -21.99 -10.49 -8.81
C GLY A 287 -22.79 -9.18 -8.88
N ALA A 288 -23.30 -8.68 -7.76
CA ALA A 288 -24.02 -7.41 -7.70
C ALA A 288 -23.06 -6.23 -7.93
N ASN A 289 -21.87 -6.31 -7.34
CA ASN A 289 -20.85 -5.29 -7.53
C ASN A 289 -20.32 -5.32 -8.98
N ALA A 290 -20.19 -6.50 -9.59
CA ALA A 290 -19.82 -6.63 -11.00
C ALA A 290 -20.88 -6.03 -11.93
N ALA A 291 -22.17 -6.22 -11.61
CA ALA A 291 -23.26 -5.57 -12.32
C ALA A 291 -23.19 -4.04 -12.17
N ALA A 292 -22.98 -3.53 -10.95
CA ALA A 292 -22.88 -2.09 -10.70
C ALA A 292 -21.68 -1.45 -11.42
N LEU A 293 -20.51 -2.10 -11.36
CA LEU A 293 -19.31 -1.64 -12.05
C LEU A 293 -19.51 -1.63 -13.57
N LEU A 294 -20.08 -2.71 -14.12
CA LEU A 294 -20.37 -2.78 -15.56
C LEU A 294 -21.40 -1.73 -15.98
N ALA A 295 -22.45 -1.50 -15.19
CA ALA A 295 -23.44 -0.46 -15.45
C ALA A 295 -22.83 0.94 -15.42
N GLY A 296 -21.95 1.23 -14.45
CA GLY A 296 -21.21 2.48 -14.37
C GLY A 296 -20.36 2.72 -15.60
N ILE A 297 -19.72 1.67 -16.14
CA ILE A 297 -19.02 1.73 -17.44
C ILE A 297 -19.95 2.12 -18.59
N TYR A 298 -21.24 1.79 -18.50
CA TYR A 298 -22.28 2.19 -19.45
C TYR A 298 -23.02 3.48 -19.07
N GLY A 299 -22.57 4.21 -18.05
CA GLY A 299 -23.18 5.46 -17.61
C GLY A 299 -24.52 5.28 -16.89
N VAL A 300 -24.79 4.08 -16.36
CA VAL A 300 -25.98 3.77 -15.59
C VAL A 300 -25.58 3.49 -14.15
N GLU A 301 -26.18 4.22 -13.21
CA GLU A 301 -25.94 4.02 -11.79
C GLU A 301 -26.79 2.86 -11.26
N ILE A 302 -26.12 1.84 -10.70
CA ILE A 302 -26.77 0.75 -9.99
C ILE A 302 -26.14 0.68 -8.60
N PRO A 303 -26.93 0.69 -7.52
CA PRO A 303 -26.38 0.58 -6.18
C PRO A 303 -25.64 -0.76 -6.02
N PRO A 304 -24.49 -0.80 -5.31
CA PRO A 304 -23.77 -2.03 -5.00
C PRO A 304 -24.61 -2.97 -4.13
N GLY A 305 -24.16 -4.22 -3.99
CA GLY A 305 -24.93 -5.30 -3.34
C GLY A 305 -25.12 -5.21 -1.83
N GLU A 306 -24.89 -4.07 -1.19
CA GLU A 306 -24.93 -3.95 0.29
C GLU A 306 -26.22 -3.34 0.85
N ALA A 307 -27.20 -2.97 0.02
CA ALA A 307 -28.53 -2.74 0.55
C ALA A 307 -29.01 -4.06 1.16
N ALA A 308 -29.29 -4.08 2.47
CA ALA A 308 -29.66 -5.26 3.28
C ALA A 308 -30.83 -6.10 2.73
N GLU A 309 -31.47 -5.63 1.65
CA GLU A 309 -32.60 -6.23 0.96
C GLU A 309 -32.26 -6.84 -0.41
N THR A 310 -31.02 -6.71 -0.91
CA THR A 310 -30.65 -7.26 -2.23
C THR A 310 -30.19 -8.71 -2.14
N ALA A 311 -30.94 -9.60 -2.82
CA ALA A 311 -30.57 -11.01 -2.92
C ALA A 311 -29.20 -11.17 -3.61
N PRO A 312 -28.36 -12.11 -3.13
CA PRO A 312 -27.07 -12.35 -3.74
C PRO A 312 -27.19 -12.76 -5.21
N VAL A 313 -26.29 -12.22 -6.03
CA VAL A 313 -26.25 -12.48 -7.46
C VAL A 313 -25.18 -13.53 -7.74
N ASP A 314 -25.58 -14.79 -7.64
CA ASP A 314 -24.66 -15.93 -7.78
C ASP A 314 -24.54 -16.45 -9.22
N SER A 315 -25.16 -15.76 -10.18
CA SER A 315 -25.17 -16.19 -11.58
C SER A 315 -25.07 -15.03 -12.57
N LEU A 316 -24.51 -15.30 -13.74
CA LEU A 316 -24.50 -14.35 -14.86
C LEU A 316 -25.92 -13.92 -15.26
N LYS A 317 -26.92 -14.79 -15.09
CA LYS A 317 -28.32 -14.44 -15.36
C LYS A 317 -28.84 -13.40 -14.38
N GLY A 318 -28.47 -13.48 -13.11
CA GLY A 318 -28.81 -12.44 -12.15
C GLY A 318 -28.13 -11.10 -12.46
N ILE A 319 -26.87 -11.13 -12.92
CA ILE A 319 -26.16 -9.92 -13.39
C ILE A 319 -26.88 -9.30 -14.59
N GLN A 320 -27.24 -10.14 -15.57
CA GLN A 320 -27.99 -9.73 -16.76
C GLN A 320 -29.32 -9.06 -16.38
N LEU A 321 -30.13 -9.71 -15.54
CA LEU A 321 -31.44 -9.19 -15.12
C LEU A 321 -31.31 -7.86 -14.36
N ARG A 322 -30.29 -7.72 -13.51
CA ARG A 322 -30.03 -6.48 -12.76
C ARG A 322 -29.64 -5.31 -13.67
N LEU A 323 -28.86 -5.59 -14.72
CA LEU A 323 -28.49 -4.60 -15.74
C LEU A 323 -29.71 -4.21 -16.60
N GLU A 324 -30.50 -5.20 -17.01
CA GLU A 324 -31.70 -4.99 -17.82
C GLU A 324 -32.80 -4.22 -17.07
N ASP A 325 -32.98 -4.45 -15.76
CA ASP A 325 -33.88 -3.68 -14.88
C ASP A 325 -33.55 -2.17 -14.90
N LYS A 326 -32.29 -1.83 -15.14
CA LYS A 326 -31.78 -0.45 -15.18
C LYS A 326 -31.62 0.09 -16.59
N GLY A 327 -32.19 -0.60 -17.59
CA GLY A 327 -32.19 -0.16 -18.98
C GLY A 327 -30.87 -0.44 -19.71
N VAL A 328 -29.91 -1.14 -19.10
CA VAL A 328 -28.71 -1.62 -19.81
C VAL A 328 -29.08 -2.92 -20.52
N SER A 329 -29.34 -2.84 -21.82
CA SER A 329 -29.55 -4.03 -22.63
C SER A 329 -28.29 -4.89 -22.61
N THR A 330 -28.41 -6.18 -22.33
CA THR A 330 -27.25 -7.07 -22.20
C THR A 330 -27.39 -8.36 -23.02
N SER A 331 -26.31 -9.11 -23.15
CA SER A 331 -26.32 -10.47 -23.69
C SER A 331 -25.28 -11.34 -22.99
N ILE A 332 -25.67 -12.56 -22.64
CA ILE A 332 -24.76 -13.60 -22.16
C ILE A 332 -24.27 -14.39 -23.38
N ARG A 333 -22.96 -14.55 -23.53
CA ARG A 333 -22.34 -15.26 -24.65
C ARG A 333 -21.37 -16.33 -24.13
N LEU A 334 -21.34 -17.47 -24.81
CA LEU A 334 -20.28 -18.47 -24.66
C LEU A 334 -19.24 -18.17 -25.73
N LEU A 335 -18.00 -17.89 -25.32
CA LEU A 335 -16.93 -17.45 -26.19
C LEU A 335 -15.68 -18.31 -25.97
N SER A 336 -14.91 -18.50 -27.03
CA SER A 336 -13.50 -18.86 -26.93
C SER A 336 -12.67 -17.65 -26.47
N TYR A 337 -11.46 -17.91 -25.97
CA TYR A 337 -10.56 -16.82 -25.55
C TYR A 337 -10.26 -15.82 -26.69
N PRO A 338 -9.93 -16.25 -27.93
CA PRO A 338 -9.73 -15.31 -29.03
C PRO A 338 -10.96 -14.46 -29.35
N GLU A 339 -12.17 -15.03 -29.25
CA GLU A 339 -13.41 -14.29 -29.47
C GLU A 339 -13.61 -13.23 -28.37
N LEU A 340 -13.41 -13.59 -27.10
CA LEU A 340 -13.47 -12.65 -25.98
C LEU A 340 -12.53 -11.46 -26.18
N VAL A 341 -11.28 -11.71 -26.54
CA VAL A 341 -10.28 -10.66 -26.81
C VAL A 341 -10.69 -9.80 -28.01
N SER A 342 -11.26 -10.41 -29.05
CA SER A 342 -11.70 -9.68 -30.24
C SER A 342 -12.90 -8.77 -30.02
N CYS A 343 -13.70 -9.00 -28.96
CA CYS A 343 -14.86 -8.16 -28.66
C CYS A 343 -14.48 -6.72 -28.29
N ALA A 344 -13.24 -6.47 -27.84
CA ALA A 344 -12.72 -5.14 -27.49
C ALA A 344 -13.64 -4.29 -26.57
N ARG A 345 -14.45 -4.96 -25.73
CA ARG A 345 -15.47 -4.33 -24.89
C ARG A 345 -15.38 -4.87 -23.46
N PRO A 346 -15.49 -3.99 -22.44
CA PRO A 346 -15.66 -4.42 -21.06
C PRO A 346 -16.85 -5.35 -20.90
N CYS A 347 -16.63 -6.47 -20.23
CA CYS A 347 -17.66 -7.47 -19.95
C CYS A 347 -17.43 -8.12 -18.59
N VAL A 348 -18.49 -8.68 -18.00
CA VAL A 348 -18.35 -9.45 -16.77
C VAL A 348 -18.07 -10.90 -17.13
N VAL A 349 -16.99 -11.44 -16.57
CA VAL A 349 -16.58 -12.84 -16.71
C VAL A 349 -16.62 -13.52 -15.33
N PRO A 350 -17.18 -14.72 -15.22
CA PRO A 350 -17.08 -15.53 -14.01
C PRO A 350 -15.80 -16.37 -14.04
N LEU A 351 -15.09 -16.35 -12.92
CA LEU A 351 -13.89 -17.15 -12.67
C LEU A 351 -14.20 -18.19 -11.60
N ARG A 352 -13.85 -19.45 -11.89
CA ARG A 352 -14.01 -20.59 -10.98
C ARG A 352 -12.64 -21.12 -10.60
N PHE A 353 -12.27 -20.96 -9.33
CA PHE A 353 -10.98 -21.45 -8.84
C PHE A 353 -11.12 -22.87 -8.29
N ASP A 354 -10.15 -23.74 -8.59
CA ASP A 354 -10.18 -25.18 -8.25
C ASP A 354 -10.41 -25.49 -6.76
N ASN A 355 -10.09 -24.54 -5.87
CA ASN A 355 -10.15 -24.72 -4.42
C ASN A 355 -11.33 -23.99 -3.74
N THR A 356 -12.26 -23.43 -4.51
CA THR A 356 -13.40 -22.70 -3.95
C THR A 356 -14.69 -23.08 -4.68
N GLU A 357 -15.73 -23.44 -3.92
CA GLU A 357 -17.08 -23.61 -4.48
C GLU A 357 -17.65 -22.28 -5.01
N LYS A 358 -17.10 -21.15 -4.55
CA LYS A 358 -17.52 -19.81 -4.96
C LYS A 358 -16.96 -19.46 -6.33
N THR A 359 -17.84 -18.87 -7.15
CA THR A 359 -17.51 -18.23 -8.42
C THR A 359 -17.27 -16.75 -8.15
N SER A 360 -16.13 -16.22 -8.57
CA SER A 360 -15.84 -14.78 -8.49
C SER A 360 -16.22 -14.11 -9.80
N PHE A 361 -16.82 -12.92 -9.75
CA PHE A 361 -17.17 -12.15 -10.93
C PHE A 361 -16.18 -10.99 -11.11
N CYS A 362 -15.54 -10.94 -12.27
CA CYS A 362 -14.57 -9.91 -12.62
C CYS A 362 -15.06 -9.15 -13.85
N VAL A 363 -14.74 -7.86 -13.94
CA VAL A 363 -14.86 -7.13 -15.20
C VAL A 363 -13.59 -7.32 -16.00
N PHE A 364 -13.70 -7.99 -17.15
CA PHE A 364 -12.65 -8.08 -18.14
C PHE A 364 -12.50 -6.72 -18.83
N VAL A 365 -11.31 -6.14 -18.74
CA VAL A 365 -11.02 -4.82 -19.33
C VAL A 365 -10.24 -4.98 -20.62
N GLN A 366 -9.11 -5.70 -20.57
CA GLN A 366 -8.19 -5.83 -21.68
C GLN A 366 -7.28 -7.04 -21.49
N SER A 367 -6.74 -7.57 -22.59
CA SER A 367 -5.61 -8.50 -22.59
C SER A 367 -4.42 -7.93 -23.37
N SER A 368 -3.22 -8.27 -22.93
CA SER A 368 -1.97 -8.14 -23.69
C SER A 368 -1.58 -9.52 -24.26
N ASP A 369 -0.40 -9.62 -24.87
CA ASP A 369 0.13 -10.90 -25.38
C ASP A 369 0.46 -11.90 -24.27
N ALA A 370 0.66 -11.43 -23.03
CA ALA A 370 1.07 -12.25 -21.89
C ALA A 370 0.04 -12.30 -20.75
N ASP A 371 -0.74 -11.24 -20.60
CA ASP A 371 -1.55 -11.01 -19.41
C ASP A 371 -2.99 -10.61 -19.72
N VAL A 372 -3.88 -10.90 -18.78
CA VAL A 372 -5.26 -10.43 -18.75
C VAL A 372 -5.43 -9.48 -17.57
N HIS A 373 -5.99 -8.30 -17.85
CA HIS A 373 -6.31 -7.29 -16.85
C HIS A 373 -7.80 -7.36 -16.50
N LEU A 374 -8.06 -7.64 -15.23
CA LEU A 374 -9.37 -7.81 -14.65
C LEU A 374 -9.58 -6.76 -13.56
N VAL A 375 -10.83 -6.39 -13.30
CA VAL A 375 -11.20 -5.65 -12.09
C VAL A 375 -12.11 -6.53 -11.26
N GLU A 376 -11.65 -6.90 -10.06
CA GLU A 376 -12.47 -7.60 -9.08
C GLU A 376 -13.48 -6.61 -8.50
N ALA A 377 -14.77 -6.88 -8.71
CA ALA A 377 -15.80 -5.89 -8.44
C ALA A 377 -16.05 -5.63 -6.95
N GLY A 378 -15.69 -6.57 -6.06
CA GLY A 378 -15.69 -6.35 -4.61
C GLY A 378 -14.64 -5.32 -4.20
N PRO A 379 -13.37 -5.70 -4.02
CA PRO A 379 -12.34 -4.76 -3.54
C PRO A 379 -11.95 -3.66 -4.54
N LEU A 380 -12.59 -3.60 -5.73
CA LEU A 380 -12.20 -2.77 -6.88
C LEU A 380 -10.71 -2.93 -7.21
N LEU A 381 -10.21 -4.15 -7.07
CA LEU A 381 -8.80 -4.44 -7.23
C LEU A 381 -8.51 -4.78 -8.68
N VAL A 382 -7.60 -4.02 -9.29
CA VAL A 382 -7.06 -4.35 -10.61
C VAL A 382 -6.16 -5.57 -10.44
N ARG A 383 -6.53 -6.67 -11.09
CA ARG A 383 -5.78 -7.92 -11.06
C ARG A 383 -5.20 -8.20 -12.44
N THR A 384 -3.91 -8.47 -12.45
CA THR A 384 -3.21 -8.97 -13.64
C THR A 384 -2.97 -10.45 -13.44
N MET A 385 -3.35 -11.27 -14.42
CA MET A 385 -3.10 -12.71 -14.43
C MET A 385 -2.57 -13.16 -15.77
N SER A 386 -1.77 -14.23 -15.78
CA SER A 386 -1.30 -14.84 -17.01
C SER A 386 -2.48 -15.34 -17.86
N ILE A 387 -2.32 -15.37 -19.19
CA ILE A 387 -3.35 -15.91 -20.10
C ILE A 387 -3.70 -17.36 -19.75
N ASP A 388 -2.71 -18.17 -19.37
CA ASP A 388 -2.92 -19.58 -19.04
C ASP A 388 -3.75 -19.74 -17.75
N ASP A 389 -3.46 -18.93 -16.73
CA ASP A 389 -4.27 -18.91 -15.50
C ASP A 389 -5.69 -18.43 -15.80
N PHE A 390 -5.84 -17.37 -16.60
CA PHE A 390 -7.16 -16.88 -16.98
C PHE A 390 -7.97 -17.97 -17.70
N ARG A 391 -7.38 -18.65 -18.69
CA ARG A 391 -8.03 -19.74 -19.43
C ARG A 391 -8.39 -20.92 -18.55
N ARG A 392 -7.58 -21.19 -17.52
CA ARG A 392 -7.85 -22.27 -16.55
C ARG A 392 -9.07 -21.96 -15.69
N TYR A 393 -9.24 -20.70 -15.25
CA TYR A 393 -10.31 -20.32 -14.32
C TYR A 393 -11.58 -19.78 -14.98
N TRP A 394 -11.47 -19.22 -16.18
CA TRP A 394 -12.61 -18.65 -16.89
C TRP A 394 -13.53 -19.76 -17.44
N THR A 395 -14.83 -19.63 -17.17
CA THR A 395 -15.83 -20.64 -17.55
C THR A 395 -16.19 -20.64 -19.05
N GLY A 396 -15.67 -19.68 -19.83
CA GLY A 396 -16.05 -19.45 -21.23
C GLY A 396 -17.25 -18.51 -21.41
N TYR A 397 -17.98 -18.16 -20.35
CA TYR A 397 -19.13 -17.26 -20.44
C TYR A 397 -18.76 -15.80 -20.15
N ALA A 398 -19.44 -14.85 -20.80
CA ALA A 398 -19.30 -13.43 -20.54
C ALA A 398 -20.64 -12.68 -20.69
N VAL A 399 -20.84 -11.63 -19.90
CA VAL A 399 -21.99 -10.70 -20.01
C VAL A 399 -21.54 -9.38 -20.59
N PHE A 400 -22.11 -9.01 -21.73
CA PHE A 400 -21.83 -7.75 -22.43
C PHE A 400 -23.02 -6.80 -22.32
N GLY A 401 -22.76 -5.50 -22.24
CA GLY A 401 -23.75 -4.46 -22.55
C GLY A 401 -23.86 -4.24 -24.06
N LYS A 402 -25.08 -4.06 -24.55
CA LYS A 402 -25.39 -3.65 -25.92
C LYS A 402 -25.46 -2.14 -25.95
N VAL A 403 -24.30 -1.49 -26.08
CA VAL A 403 -24.23 -0.04 -26.35
C VAL A 403 -23.69 0.18 -27.76
N PRO A 404 -24.25 1.14 -28.52
CA PRO A 404 -23.69 1.54 -29.81
C PRO A 404 -22.20 1.88 -29.69
N GLU A 405 -21.37 1.37 -30.60
CA GLU A 405 -19.90 1.49 -30.54
C GLU A 405 -19.40 2.94 -30.45
N SER A 406 -20.20 3.90 -30.91
CA SER A 406 -19.91 5.33 -30.90
C SER A 406 -19.78 5.96 -29.51
N HIS A 407 -20.22 5.30 -28.42
CA HIS A 407 -20.27 5.92 -27.09
C HIS A 407 -19.26 5.37 -26.07
N TYR A 408 -18.52 4.31 -26.40
CA TYR A 408 -17.60 3.68 -25.43
C TYR A 408 -16.43 4.57 -25.02
N GLY A 409 -15.87 5.34 -25.94
CA GLY A 409 -14.70 6.18 -25.67
C GLY A 409 -14.98 7.28 -24.65
N ASP A 410 -16.19 7.83 -24.67
CA ASP A 410 -16.60 8.89 -23.75
C ASP A 410 -17.03 8.31 -22.40
N LEU A 411 -17.74 7.17 -22.40
CA LEU A 411 -18.28 6.53 -21.19
C LEU A 411 -17.20 5.91 -20.28
N CYS A 412 -16.18 5.25 -20.84
CA CYS A 412 -15.09 4.67 -20.05
C CYS A 412 -14.27 5.73 -19.29
N GLY A 413 -14.13 6.94 -19.86
CA GLY A 413 -13.45 8.04 -19.20
C GLY A 413 -14.20 8.52 -17.94
N TRP A 414 -15.54 8.57 -18.01
CA TRP A 414 -16.38 9.00 -16.89
C TRP A 414 -16.47 7.98 -15.76
N ALA A 415 -16.64 6.70 -16.09
CA ALA A 415 -16.79 5.64 -15.09
C ALA A 415 -15.54 5.51 -14.21
N LEU A 416 -14.35 5.48 -14.82
CA LEU A 416 -13.09 5.32 -14.08
C LEU A 416 -12.72 6.57 -13.27
N PHE A 417 -13.16 7.74 -13.72
CA PHE A 417 -12.98 9.00 -12.99
C PHE A 417 -13.93 9.11 -11.78
N GLY A 418 -15.17 8.64 -11.93
CA GLY A 418 -16.16 8.61 -10.85
C GLY A 418 -15.80 7.63 -9.72
N PHE A 419 -15.08 6.54 -10.02
CA PHE A 419 -14.67 5.53 -9.03
C PHE A 419 -13.29 5.78 -8.38
N GLY A 420 -12.67 6.94 -8.58
CA GLY A 420 -11.42 7.29 -7.89
C GLY A 420 -10.19 6.45 -8.28
N LEU A 421 -10.23 5.77 -9.44
CA LEU A 421 -9.11 4.93 -9.87
C LEU A 421 -7.87 5.80 -10.22
N PRO A 422 -6.66 5.35 -9.85
CA PRO A 422 -5.44 6.10 -10.14
C PRO A 422 -5.23 6.27 -11.65
N LEU A 423 -4.62 7.40 -12.05
CA LEU A 423 -4.27 7.77 -13.43
C LEU A 423 -3.60 6.65 -14.26
N SER A 424 -3.01 5.63 -13.61
CA SER A 424 -2.46 4.45 -14.28
C SER A 424 -3.51 3.61 -15.02
N GLY A 425 -4.74 3.50 -14.50
CA GLY A 425 -5.85 2.81 -15.19
C GLY A 425 -6.29 3.54 -16.47
N TYR A 426 -6.20 4.87 -16.45
CA TYR A 426 -6.51 5.75 -17.59
C TYR A 426 -5.51 5.57 -18.74
N LEU A 427 -4.23 5.36 -18.41
CA LEU A 427 -3.15 5.22 -19.39
C LEU A 427 -3.20 3.89 -20.15
N ILE A 428 -3.64 2.81 -19.49
CA ILE A 428 -3.76 1.48 -20.09
C ILE A 428 -4.81 1.46 -21.22
N ILE A 429 -5.92 2.18 -21.04
CA ILE A 429 -7.08 2.13 -21.96
C ILE A 429 -6.87 3.01 -23.20
N ILE A 430 -6.24 4.18 -23.05
CA ILE A 430 -5.94 5.06 -24.19
C ILE A 430 -4.95 4.39 -25.16
N TYR A 431 -3.95 3.67 -24.65
CA TYR A 431 -2.99 2.95 -25.50
C TYR A 431 -3.58 1.69 -26.15
N GLY A 432 -4.53 1.00 -25.50
CA GLY A 432 -5.23 -0.14 -26.10
C GLY A 432 -5.96 0.21 -27.40
N ARG A 433 -6.60 1.39 -27.45
CA ARG A 433 -7.38 1.83 -28.62
C ARG A 433 -6.52 2.08 -29.86
N GLN A 434 -5.27 2.54 -29.71
CA GLN A 434 -4.36 2.75 -30.84
C GLN A 434 -3.82 1.44 -31.46
N LEU A 435 -3.85 0.34 -30.70
CA LEU A 435 -3.37 -0.97 -31.16
C LEU A 435 -4.46 -1.84 -31.82
N LEU A 436 -5.73 -1.59 -31.49
CA LEU A 436 -6.86 -2.46 -31.87
C LEU A 436 -7.50 -2.16 -33.24
N ASP A 437 -7.12 -1.07 -33.91
CA ASP A 437 -7.69 -0.64 -35.20
C ASP A 437 -7.34 -1.56 -36.41
N ARG A 438 -6.87 -2.79 -36.17
CA ARG A 438 -6.34 -3.68 -37.23
C ARG A 438 -6.94 -5.07 -37.36
N ARG A 439 -7.80 -5.58 -36.47
CA ARG A 439 -8.34 -6.95 -36.61
C ARG A 439 -9.72 -7.13 -35.97
N LEU A 440 -10.78 -7.13 -36.78
CA LEU A 440 -12.11 -7.61 -36.38
C LEU A 440 -12.45 -8.88 -37.17
N LEU A 441 -12.86 -9.94 -36.45
CA LEU A 441 -13.43 -11.16 -37.01
C LEU A 441 -14.94 -11.17 -36.72
N PRO A 442 -15.78 -11.72 -37.62
CA PRO A 442 -17.21 -11.82 -37.39
C PRO A 442 -17.51 -12.88 -36.30
N VAL A 443 -18.30 -12.50 -35.30
CA VAL A 443 -18.77 -13.36 -34.20
C VAL A 443 -20.21 -13.81 -34.47
N ARG A 444 -20.54 -15.08 -34.16
CA ARG A 444 -21.91 -15.62 -34.26
C ARG A 444 -22.69 -15.42 -32.96
N ASP A 445 -23.90 -14.90 -33.04
CA ASP A 445 -24.86 -14.85 -31.93
C ASP A 445 -25.64 -16.18 -31.83
N LEU A 446 -25.95 -16.60 -30.60
CA LEU A 446 -26.79 -17.78 -30.29
C LEU A 446 -28.28 -17.42 -30.25
#